data_AF-K6GRY0-F1
#
_entry.id   AF-K6GRY0-F1
#
_cell.length_a   1.000
_cell.length_b   1.000
_cell.length_c   1.000
_cell.angle_alpha   90.00
_cell.angle_beta   90.00
_cell.angle_gamma   90.00
#
_symmetry.space_group_name_H-M   'P 1'
#
loop_
_entity.id
_entity.type
_entity.pdbx_description
1 polymer ?
#
loop_
_entity_poly.entity_id
_entity_poly.type
_entity_poly.pdbx_seq_one_letter_code
_entity_poly.pdbx_strand_id
1 'polypeptide(L)'
;MRIASWLDTLPAGRDAAVADDIDCFRAKARPFLSDELAEHHVARLSSHLGRLAAPLRRAVIGYTLYTRQIDRIQAAATKDFCRDGCDRPPVGCCNARHCDVFTPSDYLLYRPTGLSLELAGALARLQRAEDDSARQAGARHVQRYCPYLTETGCTLQLAKSPRCVHYLCQTLQTDLGQRYGAAGAAFAEAMAETAGRAVACCEDFTNPAVLAAAREMLSAEAARP
;
A
#
# COMPACT_ATOMS: atom_id res chain seq x y z
N MET A 1 -12.53 3.44 9.16
CA MET A 1 -11.58 4.37 9.82
C MET A 1 -10.85 5.17 8.75
N ARG A 2 -10.63 6.49 8.94
CA ARG A 2 -9.82 7.30 8.00
C ARG A 2 -8.33 7.09 8.34
N ILE A 3 -7.46 7.00 7.34
CA ILE A 3 -6.03 6.73 7.56
C ILE A 3 -5.37 7.82 8.44
N ALA A 4 -5.72 9.08 8.24
CA ALA A 4 -5.24 10.19 9.07
C ALA A 4 -5.58 9.98 10.55
N SER A 5 -6.83 9.61 10.85
CA SER A 5 -7.25 9.37 12.24
C SER A 5 -6.52 8.20 12.90
N TRP A 6 -6.05 7.20 12.13
CA TRP A 6 -5.23 6.12 12.68
C TRP A 6 -3.80 6.58 12.98
N LEU A 7 -3.16 7.31 12.05
CA LEU A 7 -1.80 7.84 12.24
C LEU A 7 -1.69 8.73 13.50
N ASP A 8 -2.77 9.43 13.85
CA ASP A 8 -2.86 10.23 15.07
C ASP A 8 -2.89 9.40 16.37
N THR A 9 -3.33 8.14 16.29
CA THR A 9 -3.34 7.23 17.46
C THR A 9 -1.98 6.57 17.74
N LEU A 10 -1.03 6.66 16.81
CA LEU A 10 0.27 6.02 16.98
C LEU A 10 1.06 6.67 18.12
N PRO A 11 1.63 5.88 19.04
CA PRO A 11 2.44 6.41 20.14
C PRO A 11 3.75 6.98 19.60
N ALA A 12 4.19 8.10 20.17
CA ALA A 12 5.48 8.71 19.83
C ALA A 12 6.66 7.89 20.40
N GLY A 13 7.69 7.69 19.59
CA GLY A 13 8.99 7.16 20.00
C GLY A 13 9.90 8.25 20.58
N ARG A 14 10.86 7.85 21.43
CA ARG A 14 11.95 8.74 21.89
C ARG A 14 12.95 8.97 20.73
N ASP A 15 13.56 10.14 20.66
CA ASP A 15 14.61 10.55 19.70
C ASP A 15 14.19 10.61 18.22
N ALA A 16 13.08 11.27 17.91
CA ALA A 16 12.57 11.37 16.54
C ALA A 16 13.22 12.53 15.75
N ALA A 17 13.97 12.20 14.69
CA ALA A 17 14.48 13.16 13.70
C ALA A 17 13.39 13.54 12.67
N VAL A 18 12.25 14.01 13.17
CA VAL A 18 11.05 14.29 12.35
C VAL A 18 11.33 15.32 11.26
N ALA A 19 12.00 16.42 11.61
CA ALA A 19 12.35 17.48 10.67
C ALA A 19 13.22 16.95 9.51
N ASP A 20 14.29 16.22 9.83
CA ASP A 20 15.19 15.64 8.84
C ASP A 20 14.48 14.67 7.89
N ASP A 21 13.52 13.89 8.41
CA ASP A 21 12.74 12.97 7.58
C ASP A 21 11.74 13.72 6.70
N ILE A 22 11.07 14.76 7.22
CA ILE A 22 10.19 15.64 6.41
C ILE A 22 10.99 16.26 5.26
N ASP A 23 12.15 16.83 5.55
CA ASP A 23 13.01 17.44 4.52
C ASP A 23 13.48 16.41 3.49
N CYS A 24 13.83 15.19 3.93
CA CYS A 24 14.19 14.08 3.02
C CYS A 24 13.06 13.71 2.05
N PHE A 25 11.80 13.83 2.48
CA PHE A 25 10.66 13.52 1.64
C PHE A 25 10.16 14.71 0.83
N ARG A 26 10.38 15.96 1.23
CA ARG A 26 9.82 17.15 0.55
C ARG A 26 10.07 17.15 -0.97
N ALA A 27 11.29 16.82 -1.41
CA ALA A 27 11.67 16.81 -2.83
C ALA A 27 11.18 15.59 -3.64
N LYS A 28 10.59 14.56 -3.01
CA LYS A 28 10.16 13.35 -3.73
C LYS A 28 8.79 13.53 -4.37
N ALA A 29 8.65 13.12 -5.63
CA ALA A 29 7.38 13.20 -6.33
C ALA A 29 6.30 12.28 -5.70
N ARG A 30 5.11 12.82 -5.45
CA ARG A 30 3.92 12.10 -4.95
C ARG A 30 2.68 12.56 -5.69
N PRO A 31 2.50 12.18 -6.97
CA PRO A 31 1.45 12.74 -7.83
C PRO A 31 0.01 12.57 -7.31
N PHE A 32 -0.22 11.67 -6.35
CA PHE A 32 -1.55 11.41 -5.80
C PHE A 32 -1.75 11.90 -4.36
N LEU A 33 -0.77 12.57 -3.74
CA LEU A 33 -0.88 13.12 -2.38
C LEU A 33 -0.63 14.62 -2.40
N SER A 34 -1.34 15.38 -1.56
CA SER A 34 -0.94 16.74 -1.25
C SER A 34 0.30 16.73 -0.36
N ASP A 35 1.08 17.82 -0.41
CA ASP A 35 2.25 17.96 0.46
C ASP A 35 1.86 17.95 1.94
N GLU A 36 0.78 18.63 2.32
CA GLU A 36 0.25 18.62 3.70
C GLU A 36 -0.02 17.20 4.21
N LEU A 37 -0.68 16.36 3.40
CA LEU A 37 -1.00 14.98 3.78
C LEU A 37 0.28 14.14 3.88
N ALA A 38 1.24 14.35 2.98
CA ALA A 38 2.51 13.66 3.00
C ALA A 38 3.36 14.07 4.22
N GLU A 39 3.47 15.36 4.52
CA GLU A 39 4.22 15.87 5.68
C GLU A 39 3.60 15.37 6.99
N HIS A 40 2.28 15.42 7.13
CA HIS A 40 1.59 14.84 8.29
C HIS A 40 1.91 13.34 8.44
N HIS A 41 1.81 12.57 7.35
CA HIS A 41 2.12 11.15 7.36
C HIS A 41 3.58 10.88 7.79
N VAL A 42 4.53 11.59 7.19
CA VAL A 42 5.96 11.49 7.52
C VAL A 42 6.18 11.83 8.99
N ALA A 43 5.57 12.89 9.49
CA ALA A 43 5.73 13.32 10.89
C ALA A 43 5.25 12.25 11.87
N ARG A 44 4.04 11.72 11.66
CA ARG A 44 3.44 10.70 12.54
C ARG A 44 4.25 9.41 12.55
N LEU A 45 4.64 8.91 11.38
CA LEU A 45 5.44 7.68 11.29
C LEU A 45 6.88 7.86 11.73
N SER A 46 7.53 8.98 11.41
CA SER A 46 8.90 9.26 11.89
C SER A 46 8.93 9.28 13.42
N SER A 47 7.96 9.94 14.05
CA SER A 47 7.81 9.92 15.50
C SER A 47 7.60 8.50 16.04
N HIS A 48 6.65 7.75 15.50
CA HIS A 48 6.34 6.39 15.95
C HIS A 48 7.53 5.42 15.81
N LEU A 49 8.26 5.54 14.70
CA LEU A 49 9.37 4.68 14.34
C LEU A 49 10.72 5.20 14.85
N GLY A 50 10.76 6.18 15.77
CA GLY A 50 11.97 6.90 16.17
C GLY A 50 13.15 6.02 16.62
N ARG A 51 12.88 4.81 17.11
CA ARG A 51 13.92 3.83 17.50
C ARG A 51 14.62 3.13 16.33
N LEU A 52 14.07 3.22 15.11
CA LEU A 52 14.69 2.65 13.91
C LEU A 52 15.78 3.57 13.39
N ALA A 53 16.88 2.99 12.88
CA ALA A 53 17.90 3.75 12.18
C ALA A 53 17.31 4.52 10.99
N ALA A 54 17.84 5.72 10.70
CA ALA A 54 17.27 6.62 9.70
C ALA A 54 17.06 5.97 8.31
N PRO A 55 17.99 5.17 7.75
CA PRO A 55 17.76 4.51 6.45
C PRO A 55 16.54 3.59 6.45
N LEU A 56 16.42 2.74 7.48
CA LEU A 56 15.29 1.82 7.63
C LEU A 56 13.98 2.57 7.87
N ARG A 57 13.99 3.56 8.75
CA ARG A 57 12.81 4.38 9.06
C ARG A 57 12.27 5.09 7.81
N ARG A 58 13.17 5.67 7.02
CA ARG A 58 12.82 6.31 5.74
C ARG A 58 12.33 5.30 4.71
N ALA A 59 12.88 4.08 4.67
CA ALA A 59 12.37 3.03 3.79
C ALA A 59 10.91 2.66 4.13
N VAL A 60 10.59 2.50 5.43
CA VAL A 60 9.23 2.23 5.91
C VAL A 60 8.28 3.37 5.53
N ILE A 61 8.64 4.61 5.83
CA ILE A 61 7.82 5.81 5.52
C ILE A 61 7.60 5.95 4.01
N GLY A 62 8.65 5.72 3.21
CA GLY A 62 8.55 5.78 1.75
C GLY A 62 7.59 4.73 1.21
N TYR A 63 7.62 3.52 1.76
CA TYR A 63 6.70 2.47 1.37
C TYR A 63 5.24 2.78 1.75
N THR A 64 4.97 3.27 2.96
CA THR A 64 3.59 3.59 3.38
C THR A 64 3.02 4.78 2.60
N LEU A 65 3.85 5.77 2.24
CA LEU A 65 3.47 6.84 1.32
C LEU A 65 3.15 6.31 -0.08
N TYR A 66 3.93 5.36 -0.58
CA TYR A 66 3.66 4.68 -1.84
C TYR A 66 2.33 3.92 -1.79
N THR A 67 2.11 3.08 -0.77
CA THR A 67 0.86 2.34 -0.59
C THR A 67 -0.34 3.28 -0.46
N ARG A 68 -0.17 4.44 0.19
CA ARG A 68 -1.23 5.46 0.26
C ARG A 68 -1.61 6.02 -1.11
N GLN A 69 -0.64 6.20 -2.02
CA GLN A 69 -0.93 6.59 -3.40
C GLN A 69 -1.70 5.51 -4.14
N ILE A 70 -1.29 4.24 -4.00
CA ILE A 70 -2.00 3.10 -4.60
C ILE A 70 -3.43 2.99 -4.08
N ASP A 71 -3.67 3.18 -2.78
CA ASP A 71 -5.02 3.18 -2.22
C ASP A 71 -5.90 4.29 -2.83
N ARG A 72 -5.36 5.49 -3.06
CA ARG A 72 -6.12 6.57 -3.73
C ARG A 72 -6.41 6.24 -5.19
N ILE A 73 -5.45 5.67 -5.92
CA ILE A 73 -5.64 5.20 -7.30
C ILE A 73 -6.72 4.12 -7.34
N GLN A 74 -6.63 3.09 -6.50
CA GLN A 74 -7.62 2.02 -6.43
C GLN A 74 -8.99 2.54 -5.97
N ALA A 75 -9.03 3.52 -5.05
CA ALA A 75 -10.29 4.16 -4.67
C ALA A 75 -10.98 4.86 -5.84
N ALA A 76 -10.21 5.55 -6.69
CA ALA A 76 -10.74 6.23 -7.86
C ALA A 76 -11.06 5.29 -9.03
N ALA A 77 -10.27 4.23 -9.21
CA ALA A 77 -10.29 3.42 -10.42
C ALA A 77 -10.95 2.05 -10.26
N THR A 78 -10.98 1.43 -9.07
CA THR A 78 -11.38 0.02 -8.94
C THR A 78 -12.50 -0.25 -7.94
N LYS A 79 -12.66 0.58 -6.90
CA LYS A 79 -13.60 0.30 -5.80
C LYS A 79 -15.07 0.30 -6.25
N ASP A 80 -15.46 1.22 -7.13
CA ASP A 80 -16.85 1.28 -7.62
C ASP A 80 -17.21 0.04 -8.44
N PHE A 81 -16.33 -0.37 -9.37
CA PHE A 81 -16.51 -1.63 -10.10
C PHE A 81 -16.57 -2.84 -9.15
N CYS A 82 -15.69 -2.93 -8.15
CA CYS A 82 -15.70 -4.03 -7.20
C CYS A 82 -17.00 -4.10 -6.37
N ARG A 83 -17.65 -2.97 -6.14
CA ARG A 83 -18.88 -2.88 -5.34
C ARG A 83 -20.10 -3.18 -6.18
N ASP A 84 -20.17 -2.61 -7.38
CA ASP A 84 -21.40 -2.54 -8.18
C ASP A 84 -21.37 -3.44 -9.43
N GLY A 85 -20.18 -3.74 -9.97
CA GLY A 85 -19.99 -4.44 -11.25
C GLY A 85 -19.28 -5.79 -11.15
N CYS A 86 -18.94 -6.26 -9.95
CA CYS A 86 -18.25 -7.53 -9.74
C CYS A 86 -19.19 -8.58 -9.14
N ASP A 87 -19.32 -9.72 -9.82
CA ASP A 87 -20.19 -10.83 -9.38
C ASP A 87 -19.67 -11.59 -8.14
N ARG A 88 -18.50 -11.23 -7.59
CA ARG A 88 -17.83 -11.98 -6.53
C ARG A 88 -17.87 -11.24 -5.18
N PRO A 89 -18.60 -11.74 -4.17
CA PRO A 89 -18.55 -11.18 -2.81
C PRO A 89 -17.35 -11.73 -1.99
N PRO A 90 -16.71 -10.93 -1.09
CA PRO A 90 -16.98 -9.54 -0.72
C PRO A 90 -16.28 -8.49 -1.60
N VAL A 91 -16.64 -7.21 -1.44
CA VAL A 91 -16.03 -6.06 -2.13
C VAL A 91 -14.52 -6.02 -1.89
N GLY A 92 -13.75 -6.06 -2.98
CA GLY A 92 -12.29 -6.00 -2.96
C GLY A 92 -11.63 -7.39 -2.89
N CYS A 93 -10.89 -7.74 -3.93
CA CYS A 93 -10.15 -9.00 -3.97
C CYS A 93 -8.84 -8.88 -3.16
N CYS A 94 -8.64 -9.78 -2.20
CA CYS A 94 -7.38 -9.89 -1.45
C CYS A 94 -6.52 -11.02 -2.01
N ASN A 95 -5.22 -10.80 -2.15
CA ASN A 95 -4.26 -11.88 -2.38
C ASN A 95 -3.99 -12.63 -1.07
N ALA A 96 -4.91 -13.52 -0.70
CA ALA A 96 -4.85 -14.26 0.57
C ALA A 96 -3.57 -15.08 0.78
N ARG A 97 -2.89 -15.47 -0.31
CA ARG A 97 -1.65 -16.26 -0.27
C ARG A 97 -0.40 -15.45 0.08
N HIS A 98 -0.48 -14.12 0.03
CA HIS A 98 0.66 -13.23 0.22
C HIS A 98 0.32 -12.03 1.09
N CYS A 99 -0.56 -12.21 2.07
CA CYS A 99 -1.01 -11.14 2.97
C CYS A 99 0.07 -10.64 3.94
N ASP A 100 1.06 -11.48 4.25
CA ASP A 100 2.22 -11.12 5.05
C ASP A 100 3.41 -10.67 4.19
N VAL A 101 4.22 -9.77 4.73
CA VAL A 101 5.47 -9.31 4.10
C VAL A 101 6.55 -10.37 4.29
N PHE A 102 7.09 -10.89 3.18
CA PHE A 102 7.94 -12.09 3.11
C PHE A 102 7.26 -13.33 3.72
N THR A 103 6.54 -14.06 2.88
CA THR A 103 6.15 -15.43 3.21
C THR A 103 7.38 -16.34 3.20
N PRO A 104 7.41 -17.49 3.89
CA PRO A 104 8.53 -18.44 3.87
C PRO A 104 9.05 -18.79 2.45
N SER A 105 8.15 -18.81 1.46
CA SER A 105 8.48 -18.98 0.03
C SER A 105 9.33 -17.85 -0.55
N ASP A 106 9.21 -16.62 -0.06
CA ASP A 106 10.02 -15.48 -0.49
C ASP A 106 11.46 -15.55 0.07
N TYR A 107 11.65 -16.12 1.28
CA TYR A 107 12.97 -16.27 1.91
C TYR A 107 13.88 -17.27 1.19
N LEU A 108 13.31 -18.40 0.77
CA LEU A 108 14.07 -19.52 0.21
C LEU A 108 14.58 -19.27 -1.21
N LEU A 109 13.94 -18.35 -1.94
CA LEU A 109 14.18 -18.17 -3.38
C LEU A 109 15.13 -17.01 -3.71
N TYR A 110 15.25 -15.98 -2.86
CA TYR A 110 15.77 -14.68 -3.33
C TYR A 110 16.95 -14.08 -2.55
N ARG A 111 17.50 -14.78 -1.54
CA ARG A 111 18.63 -14.31 -0.70
C ARG A 111 18.46 -12.84 -0.23
N PRO A 112 17.46 -12.55 0.60
CA PRO A 112 17.18 -11.19 1.06
C PRO A 112 18.38 -10.58 1.78
N THR A 113 18.57 -9.27 1.60
CA THR A 113 19.54 -8.48 2.38
C THR A 113 19.08 -8.32 3.84
N GLY A 114 19.99 -8.04 4.77
CA GLY A 114 19.61 -7.75 6.16
C GLY A 114 18.61 -6.58 6.27
N LEU A 115 18.80 -5.53 5.48
CA LEU A 115 17.90 -4.38 5.45
C LEU A 115 16.48 -4.71 4.97
N SER A 116 16.33 -5.59 3.97
CA SER A 116 15.00 -6.01 3.50
C SER A 116 14.26 -6.86 4.53
N LEU A 117 14.99 -7.67 5.32
CA LEU A 117 14.42 -8.39 6.46
C LEU A 117 13.98 -7.46 7.59
N GLU A 118 14.77 -6.45 7.91
CA GLU A 118 14.40 -5.44 8.91
C GLU A 118 13.19 -4.62 8.49
N LEU A 119 13.12 -4.23 7.20
CA LEU A 119 11.96 -3.57 6.62
C LEU A 119 10.71 -4.43 6.76
N ALA A 120 10.81 -5.72 6.42
CA ALA A 120 9.71 -6.66 6.59
C ALA A 120 9.21 -6.73 8.03
N GLY A 121 10.13 -6.85 8.99
CA GLY A 121 9.79 -6.86 10.41
C GLY A 121 9.13 -5.57 10.88
N ALA A 122 9.57 -4.42 10.37
CA ALA A 122 8.95 -3.13 10.67
C ALA A 122 7.54 -3.01 10.08
N LEU A 123 7.34 -3.43 8.84
CA LEU A 123 6.02 -3.44 8.20
C LEU A 123 5.07 -4.43 8.87
N ALA A 124 5.53 -5.62 9.25
CA ALA A 124 4.70 -6.58 9.97
C ALA A 124 4.24 -6.05 11.34
N ARG A 125 5.04 -5.22 12.02
CA ARG A 125 4.59 -4.53 13.24
C ARG A 125 3.50 -3.49 12.95
N LEU A 126 3.64 -2.73 11.86
CA LEU A 126 2.62 -1.77 11.43
C LEU A 126 1.33 -2.49 10.98
N GLN A 127 1.44 -3.64 10.29
CA GLN A 127 0.28 -4.47 9.92
C GLN A 127 -0.55 -4.86 11.14
N ARG A 128 0.12 -5.33 12.20
CA ARG A 128 -0.55 -5.66 13.47
C ARG A 128 -1.21 -4.44 14.09
N ALA A 129 -0.51 -3.29 14.15
CA ALA A 129 -1.07 -2.07 14.71
C ALA A 129 -2.29 -1.54 13.93
N GLU A 130 -2.30 -1.66 12.59
CA GLU A 130 -3.47 -1.34 11.76
C GLU A 130 -4.64 -2.31 12.01
N ASP A 131 -4.36 -3.61 12.04
CA ASP A 131 -5.39 -4.63 12.27
C ASP A 131 -5.99 -4.51 13.67
N ASP A 132 -5.16 -4.33 14.70
CA ASP A 132 -5.61 -4.13 16.08
C ASP A 132 -6.49 -2.89 16.22
N SER A 133 -6.11 -1.78 15.58
CA SER A 133 -6.94 -0.58 15.56
C SER A 133 -8.27 -0.79 14.84
N ALA A 134 -8.27 -1.52 13.72
CA ALA A 134 -9.50 -1.87 13.02
C ALA A 134 -10.41 -2.76 13.90
N ARG A 135 -9.86 -3.73 14.62
CA ARG A 135 -10.60 -4.57 15.59
C ARG A 135 -11.20 -3.74 16.71
N GLN A 136 -10.44 -2.82 17.29
CA GLN A 136 -10.92 -1.90 18.31
C GLN A 136 -12.04 -1.00 17.79
N ALA A 137 -12.00 -0.63 16.51
CA ALA A 137 -13.07 0.09 15.83
C ALA A 137 -14.27 -0.80 15.42
N GLY A 138 -14.29 -2.08 15.81
CA GLY A 138 -15.39 -3.01 15.60
C GLY A 138 -15.34 -3.81 14.29
N ALA A 139 -14.22 -3.80 13.57
CA ALA A 139 -14.07 -4.60 12.36
C ALA A 139 -14.24 -6.10 12.65
N ARG A 140 -15.08 -6.77 11.85
CA ARG A 140 -15.38 -8.20 11.99
C ARG A 140 -14.66 -9.00 10.92
N HIS A 141 -13.65 -9.75 11.33
CA HIS A 141 -12.91 -10.63 10.44
C HIS A 141 -13.80 -11.78 9.99
N VAL A 142 -13.91 -11.93 8.67
CA VAL A 142 -14.50 -13.12 8.08
C VAL A 142 -13.39 -14.17 8.14
N GLN A 143 -13.52 -15.16 9.02
CA GLN A 143 -12.55 -16.27 9.18
C GLN A 143 -12.45 -17.09 7.87
N ARG A 144 -11.76 -16.54 6.88
CA ARG A 144 -11.55 -17.05 5.53
C ARG A 144 -10.05 -17.15 5.28
N TYR A 145 -9.64 -16.99 4.02
CA TYR A 145 -8.29 -17.22 3.53
C TYR A 145 -7.24 -16.16 3.95
N CYS A 146 -7.65 -14.95 4.35
CA CYS A 146 -6.74 -13.87 4.77
C CYS A 146 -7.09 -13.38 6.18
N PRO A 147 -6.13 -13.29 7.11
CA PRO A 147 -6.38 -12.87 8.49
C PRO A 147 -6.71 -11.39 8.66
N TYR A 148 -6.52 -10.57 7.62
CA TYR A 148 -6.82 -9.13 7.62
C TYR A 148 -8.13 -8.79 6.88
N LEU A 149 -8.83 -9.78 6.34
CA LEU A 149 -10.05 -9.57 5.56
C LEU A 149 -11.29 -9.53 6.46
N THR A 150 -12.11 -8.51 6.25
CA THR A 150 -13.40 -8.30 6.92
C THR A 150 -14.53 -8.31 5.90
N GLU A 151 -15.78 -8.29 6.38
CA GLU A 151 -16.96 -8.14 5.52
C GLU A 151 -16.95 -6.85 4.68
N THR A 152 -16.24 -5.82 5.14
CA THR A 152 -16.12 -4.51 4.48
C THR A 152 -14.80 -4.30 3.72
N GLY A 153 -13.94 -5.33 3.64
CA GLY A 153 -12.65 -5.27 2.98
C GLY A 153 -11.46 -5.47 3.92
N CYS A 154 -10.25 -5.13 3.46
CA CYS A 154 -9.01 -5.33 4.22
C CYS A 154 -8.87 -4.30 5.35
N THR A 155 -8.46 -4.74 6.54
CA THR A 155 -8.11 -3.85 7.67
C THR A 155 -6.84 -3.06 7.40
N LEU A 156 -5.90 -3.64 6.64
CA LEU A 156 -4.65 -2.99 6.26
C LEU A 156 -4.88 -1.95 5.16
N GLN A 157 -4.37 -0.75 5.37
CA GLN A 157 -4.48 0.40 4.47
C GLN A 157 -3.10 0.95 4.08
N LEU A 158 -2.12 0.97 4.98
CA LEU A 158 -0.78 1.54 4.72
C LEU A 158 0.34 0.49 4.66
N ALA A 159 0.26 -0.54 5.51
CA ALA A 159 1.29 -1.56 5.65
C ALA A 159 0.92 -2.89 4.98
N LYS A 160 0.00 -2.90 4.00
CA LYS A 160 -0.27 -4.08 3.16
C LYS A 160 1.04 -4.64 2.60
N SER A 161 1.11 -5.94 2.33
CA SER A 161 2.29 -6.50 1.66
C SER A 161 2.42 -5.97 0.22
N PRO A 162 3.65 -5.89 -0.35
CA PRO A 162 3.83 -5.47 -1.74
C PRO A 162 3.00 -6.31 -2.71
N ARG A 163 2.96 -7.62 -2.54
CA ARG A 163 2.16 -8.52 -3.38
C ARG A 163 0.65 -8.30 -3.23
N CYS A 164 0.16 -7.87 -2.06
CA CYS A 164 -1.25 -7.51 -1.88
C CYS A 164 -1.59 -6.12 -2.42
N VAL A 165 -0.71 -5.12 -2.25
CA VAL A 165 -0.92 -3.76 -2.75
C VAL A 165 -1.10 -3.75 -4.27
N HIS A 166 -0.27 -4.53 -4.97
CA HIS A 166 -0.25 -4.58 -6.44
C HIS A 166 -1.23 -5.58 -7.05
N TYR A 167 -1.93 -6.38 -6.23
CA TYR A 167 -2.80 -7.42 -6.76
C TYR A 167 -4.06 -6.82 -7.42
N LEU A 168 -4.30 -7.21 -8.67
CA LEU A 168 -5.56 -7.02 -9.39
C LEU A 168 -6.02 -8.38 -9.91
N CYS A 169 -7.27 -8.77 -9.65
CA CYS A 169 -7.83 -9.98 -10.24
C CYS A 169 -8.06 -9.79 -11.75
N GLN A 170 -8.16 -10.90 -12.50
CA GLN A 170 -8.33 -10.86 -13.96
C GLN A 170 -9.52 -9.97 -14.39
N THR A 171 -10.65 -10.08 -13.70
CA THR A 171 -11.85 -9.28 -13.98
C THR A 171 -11.57 -7.78 -13.88
N LEU A 172 -10.85 -7.34 -12.84
CA LEU A 172 -10.45 -5.94 -12.69
C LEU A 172 -9.47 -5.49 -13.78
N GLN A 173 -8.52 -6.35 -14.16
CA GLN A 173 -7.58 -6.03 -15.24
C GLN A 173 -8.32 -5.81 -16.56
N THR A 174 -9.29 -6.68 -16.88
CA THR A 174 -10.14 -6.55 -18.07
C THR A 174 -10.98 -5.28 -18.02
N ASP A 175 -11.64 -5.01 -16.89
CA ASP A 175 -12.47 -3.82 -16.71
C ASP A 175 -11.67 -2.52 -16.83
N LEU A 176 -10.48 -2.45 -16.24
CA LEU A 176 -9.58 -1.30 -16.39
C LEU A 176 -9.21 -1.04 -17.85
N GLY A 177 -8.89 -2.09 -18.61
CA GLY A 177 -8.62 -1.99 -20.05
C GLY A 177 -9.82 -1.56 -20.87
N GLN A 178 -11.03 -1.98 -20.49
CA GLN A 178 -12.27 -1.57 -21.17
C GLN A 178 -12.64 -0.12 -20.87
N ARG A 179 -12.63 0.29 -19.60
CA ARG A 179 -13.01 1.65 -19.19
C ARG A 179 -11.98 2.69 -19.60
N TYR A 180 -10.70 2.45 -19.36
CA TYR A 180 -9.65 3.45 -19.60
C TYR A 180 -8.79 3.17 -20.85
N GLY A 181 -9.14 2.18 -21.66
CA GLY A 181 -8.42 1.84 -22.90
C GLY A 181 -6.99 1.40 -22.64
N ALA A 182 -6.07 1.81 -23.53
CA ALA A 182 -4.65 1.45 -23.45
C ALA A 182 -3.98 1.89 -22.14
N ALA A 183 -4.37 3.05 -21.59
CA ALA A 183 -3.81 3.53 -20.33
C ALA A 183 -4.24 2.66 -19.13
N GLY A 184 -5.49 2.17 -19.14
CA GLY A 184 -5.97 1.20 -18.16
C GLY A 184 -5.26 -0.14 -18.25
N ALA A 185 -5.02 -0.62 -19.46
CA ALA A 185 -4.27 -1.85 -19.71
C ALA A 185 -2.81 -1.73 -19.21
N ALA A 186 -2.14 -0.61 -19.50
CA ALA A 186 -0.77 -0.36 -19.05
C ALA A 186 -0.67 -0.29 -17.51
N PHE A 187 -1.64 0.35 -16.85
CA PHE A 187 -1.70 0.35 -15.38
C PHE A 187 -1.91 -1.06 -14.81
N ALA A 188 -2.83 -1.84 -15.40
CA ALA A 188 -3.09 -3.23 -14.98
C ALA A 188 -1.85 -4.13 -15.16
N GLU A 189 -1.13 -3.96 -16.27
CA GLU A 189 0.12 -4.68 -16.56
C GLU A 189 1.21 -4.32 -15.54
N ALA A 190 1.45 -3.04 -15.28
CA ALA A 190 2.44 -2.60 -14.29
C ALA A 190 2.13 -3.14 -12.89
N MET A 191 0.84 -3.16 -12.51
CA MET A 191 0.39 -3.76 -11.24
C MET A 191 0.62 -5.27 -11.20
N ALA A 192 0.22 -6.00 -12.24
CA ALA A 192 0.38 -7.45 -12.32
C ALA A 192 1.85 -7.88 -12.31
N GLU A 193 2.67 -7.18 -13.08
CA GLU A 193 4.11 -7.38 -13.15
C GLU A 193 4.76 -7.15 -11.77
N THR A 194 4.43 -6.03 -11.10
CA THR A 194 4.94 -5.76 -9.74
C THR A 194 4.46 -6.78 -8.72
N ALA A 195 3.21 -7.26 -8.81
CA ALA A 195 2.69 -8.29 -7.92
C ALA A 195 3.40 -9.66 -8.10
N GLY A 196 3.94 -9.90 -9.30
CA GLY A 196 4.70 -11.10 -9.66
C GLY A 196 6.21 -11.01 -9.41
N ARG A 197 6.75 -9.80 -9.20
CA ARG A 197 8.18 -9.60 -8.95
C ARG A 197 8.65 -10.31 -7.68
N ALA A 198 9.87 -10.81 -7.76
CA ALA A 198 10.64 -11.18 -6.59
C ALA A 198 11.03 -9.93 -5.80
N VAL A 199 10.94 -10.00 -4.47
CA VAL A 199 11.36 -8.91 -3.58
C VAL A 199 12.72 -9.28 -3.00
N ALA A 200 13.80 -8.73 -3.56
CA ALA A 200 15.16 -8.98 -3.12
C ALA A 200 15.67 -7.85 -2.19
N CYS A 201 15.33 -6.61 -2.51
CA CYS A 201 15.71 -5.42 -1.76
C CYS A 201 14.51 -4.49 -1.47
N CYS A 202 14.76 -3.40 -0.77
CA CYS A 202 13.71 -2.43 -0.41
C CYS A 202 13.12 -1.70 -1.64
N GLU A 203 13.85 -1.58 -2.74
CA GLU A 203 13.38 -0.89 -3.95
C GLU A 203 12.25 -1.68 -4.62
N ASP A 204 12.32 -3.01 -4.57
CA ASP A 204 11.32 -3.93 -5.13
C ASP A 204 9.93 -3.83 -4.45
N PHE A 205 9.84 -3.15 -3.31
CA PHE A 205 8.58 -2.93 -2.61
C PHE A 205 7.68 -1.92 -3.34
N THR A 206 8.27 -1.09 -4.20
CA THR A 206 7.58 0.00 -4.91
C THR A 206 7.85 -0.09 -6.40
N ASN A 207 6.96 0.46 -7.22
CA ASN A 207 7.21 0.57 -8.65
C ASN A 207 6.77 1.95 -9.18
N PRO A 208 7.71 2.85 -9.54
CA PRO A 208 7.38 4.15 -10.12
C PRO A 208 6.54 4.07 -11.40
N ALA A 209 6.69 3.00 -12.19
CA ALA A 209 5.91 2.82 -13.42
C ALA A 209 4.41 2.68 -13.15
N VAL A 210 4.03 2.09 -12.00
CA VAL A 210 2.63 1.99 -11.57
C VAL A 210 2.03 3.39 -11.36
N LEU A 211 2.76 4.29 -10.70
CA LEU A 211 2.29 5.66 -10.47
C LEU A 211 2.24 6.48 -11.77
N ALA A 212 3.20 6.27 -12.67
CA ALA A 212 3.21 6.92 -13.98
C ALA A 212 2.00 6.50 -14.83
N ALA A 213 1.78 5.19 -14.98
CA ALA A 213 0.65 4.65 -15.73
C ALA A 213 -0.70 5.06 -15.13
N ALA A 214 -0.82 5.07 -13.80
CA ALA A 214 -2.03 5.54 -13.12
C ALA A 214 -2.33 7.02 -13.40
N ARG A 215 -1.29 7.85 -13.53
CA ARG A 215 -1.45 9.28 -13.80
C ARG A 215 -1.99 9.49 -15.21
N GLU A 216 -1.45 8.76 -16.19
CA GLU A 216 -1.94 8.79 -17.57
C GLU A 216 -3.40 8.31 -17.64
N MET A 217 -3.69 7.19 -17.00
CA MET A 217 -5.04 6.61 -16.92
C MET A 217 -6.08 7.59 -16.34
N LEU A 218 -5.79 8.19 -15.19
CA LEU A 218 -6.74 9.06 -14.48
C LEU A 218 -6.82 10.48 -15.08
N SER A 219 -5.74 10.96 -15.72
CA SER A 219 -5.78 12.26 -16.43
C SER A 219 -6.60 12.16 -17.72
N ALA A 220 -6.52 11.03 -18.43
CA ALA A 220 -7.29 10.80 -19.64
C ALA A 220 -8.80 10.72 -19.39
N GLU A 221 -9.20 10.16 -18.23
CA GLU A 221 -10.61 10.10 -17.84
C GLU A 221 -11.19 11.48 -17.53
N ALA A 222 -10.45 12.33 -16.80
CA ALA A 222 -10.89 13.69 -16.50
C ALA A 222 -11.05 14.57 -17.74
N ALA A 223 -10.49 14.18 -18.88
CA ALA A 223 -10.59 14.86 -20.16
C ALA A 223 -11.71 14.34 -21.07
N ARG A 224 -12.45 13.29 -20.67
CA ARG A 224 -13.61 12.79 -21.41
C ARG A 224 -14.85 13.67 -21.10
N PRO A 225 -15.54 14.19 -22.13
CA PRO A 225 -16.69 15.09 -21.97
C PRO A 225 -17.94 14.40 -21.42
#